data_AF-A0A3N5S9I9-F1
#
_entry.id   AF-A0A3N5S9I9-F1
#
_cell.length_a   1.000
_cell.length_b   1.000
_cell.length_c   1.000
_cell.angle_alpha   90.00
_cell.angle_beta   90.00
_cell.angle_gamma   90.00
#
_symmetry.space_group_name_H-M   'P 1'
#
loop_
_entity.id
_entity.type
_entity.pdbx_description
1 polymer ?
#
loop_
_entity_poly.entity_id
_entity_poly.type
_entity_poly.pdbx_seq_one_letter_code
_entity_poly.pdbx_strand_id
1 'polypeptide(L)'
;MNEVFDPLAQVSIPLVGQLKNLIGMLVFLSIGGHHFLIKAIYRSFELAPLLALDKGATGTLMKHVAYVFSGMFVVALKIAIPVVATIFLVSISMGVLSKAAPQMNIMMLGFPLKIMVAFGVMLAITPLVVRVMSVSLDRTFRFIYKVLVYWPA
;
A
#
# COMPACT_ATOMS: atom_id res chain seq x y z
N MET A 1 9.20 -6.03 -19.33
CA MET A 1 8.39 -5.41 -20.40
C MET A 1 7.01 -5.10 -19.85
N ASN A 2 6.85 -3.93 -19.27
CA ASN A 2 5.57 -3.30 -18.98
C ASN A 2 5.87 -1.80 -18.84
N GLU A 3 6.22 -1.18 -19.97
CA GLU A 3 6.56 0.23 -20.06
C GLU A 3 5.64 0.82 -21.11
N VAL A 4 4.50 1.33 -20.66
CA VAL A 4 3.85 2.40 -21.41
C VAL A 4 4.74 3.61 -21.19
N PHE A 5 5.60 3.88 -22.16
CA PHE A 5 6.52 5.02 -22.16
C PHE A 5 5.66 6.29 -22.26
N ASP A 6 5.66 7.11 -21.20
CA ASP A 6 5.20 8.49 -21.29
C ASP A 6 6.41 9.35 -21.70
N PRO A 7 6.46 9.85 -22.95
CA PRO A 7 7.62 10.60 -23.46
C PRO A 7 7.84 11.95 -22.75
N LEU A 8 6.86 12.44 -21.98
CA LEU A 8 6.98 13.69 -21.22
C LEU A 8 7.41 13.48 -19.77
N ALA A 9 7.12 12.31 -19.18
CA ALA A 9 7.33 12.06 -17.76
C ALA A 9 8.66 11.37 -17.42
N GLN A 10 9.35 10.73 -18.38
CA GLN A 10 10.59 9.94 -18.17
C GLN A 10 10.52 8.91 -17.01
N VAL A 11 9.33 8.55 -16.54
CA VAL A 11 9.10 7.66 -15.41
C VAL A 11 8.12 6.57 -15.82
N SER A 12 8.51 5.32 -15.61
CA SER A 12 7.65 4.15 -15.83
C SER A 12 6.63 4.04 -14.69
N ILE A 13 5.40 4.49 -14.91
CA ILE A 13 4.31 4.29 -13.95
C ILE A 13 3.84 2.83 -14.04
N PRO A 14 4.00 1.99 -12.99
CA PRO A 14 3.54 0.62 -13.05
C PRO A 14 2.01 0.59 -13.07
N LEU A 15 1.42 0.05 -14.14
CA LEU A 15 -0.04 0.01 -14.36
C LEU A 15 -0.81 -0.59 -13.16
N VAL A 16 -0.27 -1.67 -12.58
CA VAL A 16 -0.85 -2.32 -11.38
C VAL A 16 -0.78 -1.41 -10.15
N GLY A 17 0.29 -0.62 -10.02
CA GLY A 17 0.43 0.37 -8.94
C GLY A 17 -0.61 1.48 -9.07
N GLN A 18 -0.83 1.96 -10.29
CA GLN A 18 -1.84 2.98 -10.57
C GLN A 18 -3.27 2.47 -10.31
N LEU A 19 -3.58 1.24 -10.71
CA LEU A 19 -4.85 0.59 -10.38
C LEU A 19 -5.07 0.52 -8.85
N LYS A 20 -4.06 0.05 -8.10
CA LYS A 20 -4.12 -0.01 -6.63
C LYS A 20 -4.26 1.37 -5.99
N ASN A 21 -3.65 2.40 -6.57
CA ASN A 21 -3.80 3.79 -6.13
C ASN A 21 -5.25 4.27 -6.31
N LEU A 22 -5.84 4.06 -7.49
CA LEU A 22 -7.24 4.39 -7.77
C LEU A 22 -8.19 3.69 -6.79
N ILE A 23 -7.98 2.39 -6.53
CA ILE A 23 -8.74 1.65 -5.51
C ILE A 23 -8.57 2.29 -4.13
N GLY A 24 -7.33 2.62 -3.75
CA GLY A 24 -7.04 3.30 -2.48
C GLY A 24 -7.75 4.64 -2.33
N MET A 25 -7.80 5.44 -3.39
CA MET A 25 -8.54 6.72 -3.41
C MET A 25 -10.05 6.50 -3.28
N LEU A 26 -10.62 5.52 -3.98
CA LEU A 26 -12.03 5.18 -3.84
C LEU A 26 -12.37 4.72 -2.42
N VAL A 27 -11.52 3.90 -1.81
CA VAL A 27 -11.66 3.49 -0.40
C VAL A 27 -11.57 4.69 0.53
N PHE A 28 -10.62 5.59 0.32
CA PHE A 28 -10.46 6.82 1.09
C PHE A 28 -11.72 7.70 1.04
N LEU A 29 -12.31 7.85 -0.15
CA LEU A 29 -13.56 8.59 -0.32
C LEU A 29 -14.75 7.85 0.33
N SER A 30 -14.83 6.53 0.16
CA SER A 30 -15.90 5.69 0.70
C SER A 30 -15.98 5.72 2.22
N ILE A 31 -14.85 5.83 2.92
CA ILE A 31 -14.82 5.98 4.39
C ILE A 31 -14.96 7.43 4.86
N GLY A 32 -15.15 8.40 3.95
CA GLY A 32 -15.26 9.81 4.30
C GLY A 32 -13.94 10.45 4.74
N GLY A 33 -12.78 9.90 4.32
CA GLY A 33 -11.46 10.35 4.78
C GLY A 33 -11.17 11.84 4.50
N HIS A 34 -11.80 12.43 3.49
CA HIS A 34 -11.68 13.86 3.20
C HIS A 34 -12.29 14.74 4.31
N HIS A 35 -13.43 14.35 4.91
CA HIS A 35 -14.00 15.06 6.06
C HIS A 35 -13.06 14.99 7.27
N PHE A 36 -12.41 13.83 7.47
CA PHE A 36 -11.43 13.65 8.52
C PHE A 36 -10.23 14.59 8.33
N LEU A 37 -9.69 14.66 7.10
CA LEU A 37 -8.54 15.50 6.77
C LEU A 37 -8.83 16.98 7.07
N ILE A 38 -9.99 17.49 6.67
CA ILE A 38 -10.39 18.88 6.91
C ILE A 38 -10.46 19.17 8.41
N LYS A 39 -11.10 18.28 9.19
CA LYS A 39 -11.18 18.42 10.66
C LYS A 39 -9.81 18.39 11.32
N ALA A 40 -8.92 17.51 10.86
CA ALA A 40 -7.56 17.39 11.39
C ALA A 40 -6.74 18.66 11.13
N ILE A 41 -6.86 19.26 9.94
CA ILE A 41 -6.19 20.52 9.59
C ILE A 41 -6.70 21.65 10.49
N TYR A 42 -8.02 21.82 10.58
CA TYR A 42 -8.63 22.86 11.43
C TYR A 42 -8.13 22.78 12.88
N ARG A 43 -8.16 21.58 13.47
CA ARG A 43 -7.74 21.37 14.85
C ARG A 43 -6.23 21.48 15.04
N SER A 44 -5.43 21.25 14.00
CA SER A 44 -3.98 21.52 14.02
C SER A 44 -3.70 23.03 14.19
N PHE A 45 -4.49 23.91 13.57
CA PHE A 45 -4.36 25.35 13.75
C PHE A 45 -4.80 25.83 15.14
N GLU A 46 -5.80 25.21 15.76
CA GLU A 46 -6.17 25.51 17.16
C GLU A 46 -5.08 25.09 18.15
N LEU A 47 -4.32 24.04 17.82
CA LEU A 47 -3.24 23.53 18.66
C LEU A 47 -1.91 24.25 18.41
N ALA A 48 -1.72 24.90 17.26
CA ALA A 48 -0.49 25.63 16.93
C ALA A 48 -0.03 26.67 17.97
N PRO A 49 -0.93 27.44 18.63
CA PRO A 49 -0.54 28.36 19.71
C PRO A 49 -0.17 27.65 21.03
N LEU A 50 -0.72 26.44 21.26
CA LEU A 50 -0.43 25.58 22.42
C LEU A 50 0.86 24.76 22.23
N LEU A 51 1.27 24.56 20.98
CA LEU A 51 2.49 23.88 20.57
C LEU A 51 3.76 24.74 20.72
N ALA A 52 3.77 25.75 21.59
CA ALA A 52 5.00 26.44 21.97
C ALA A 52 6.03 25.37 22.36
N LEU A 53 7.01 25.16 21.48
CA LEU A 53 7.73 23.90 21.30
C LEU A 53 8.56 23.54 22.53
N ASP A 54 7.95 22.89 23.51
CA ASP A 54 8.70 22.18 24.54
C ASP A 54 9.31 20.92 23.92
N LYS A 55 10.61 20.71 24.15
CA LYS A 55 11.40 19.63 23.53
C LYS A 55 10.83 18.24 23.85
N GLY A 56 10.09 18.10 24.96
CA GLY A 56 9.38 16.87 25.34
C GLY A 56 8.21 16.51 24.42
N ALA A 57 7.51 17.50 23.86
CA ALA A 57 6.34 17.31 23.01
C ALA A 57 6.75 16.80 21.61
N THR A 58 7.86 17.33 21.06
CA THR A 58 8.41 16.94 19.75
C THR A 58 8.89 15.48 19.71
N GLY A 59 9.51 14.99 20.78
CA GLY A 59 9.98 13.60 20.86
C GLY A 59 8.83 12.58 20.83
N THR A 60 7.68 12.94 21.39
CA THR A 60 6.47 12.12 21.36
C THR A 60 5.84 12.12 19.96
N LEU A 61 5.78 13.28 19.27
CA LEU A 61 5.30 13.33 17.88
C LEU A 61 6.10 12.41 16.97
N MET A 62 7.42 12.50 17.07
CA MET A 62 8.32 11.76 16.17
C MET A 62 8.17 10.24 16.34
N LYS A 63 7.94 9.75 17.56
CA LYS A 63 7.61 8.34 17.82
C LYS A 63 6.28 7.93 17.17
N HIS A 64 5.25 8.77 17.25
CA HIS A 64 3.95 8.48 16.65
C HIS A 64 4.02 8.45 15.11
N VAL A 65 4.76 9.39 14.51
CA VAL A 65 5.00 9.41 13.06
C VAL A 65 5.77 8.18 12.61
N ALA A 66 6.85 7.81 13.32
CA ALA A 66 7.61 6.61 13.03
C ALA A 66 6.77 5.33 13.15
N TYR A 67 5.88 5.26 14.13
CA TYR A 67 4.95 4.14 14.30
C TYR A 67 3.96 4.00 13.14
N VAL A 68 3.35 5.11 12.71
CA VAL A 68 2.43 5.12 11.55
C VAL A 68 3.18 4.74 10.27
N PHE A 69 4.37 5.28 10.07
CA PHE A 69 5.21 4.97 8.91
C PHE A 69 5.61 3.49 8.85
N SER A 70 6.02 2.91 9.99
CA SER A 70 6.28 1.47 10.09
C SER A 70 5.03 0.63 9.78
N GLY A 71 3.86 1.06 10.30
CA GLY A 71 2.58 0.44 10.01
C GLY A 71 2.24 0.40 8.52
N MET A 72 2.60 1.44 7.75
CA MET A 72 2.39 1.47 6.30
C MET A 72 3.15 0.36 5.58
N PHE A 73 4.42 0.10 5.96
CA PHE A 73 5.20 -1.01 5.40
C PHE A 73 4.58 -2.37 5.71
N VAL A 74 4.09 -2.57 6.94
CA VAL A 74 3.42 -3.82 7.33
C VAL A 74 2.17 -4.04 6.48
N VAL A 75 1.36 -3.01 6.25
CA VAL A 75 0.16 -3.11 5.41
C VAL A 75 0.52 -3.37 3.95
N ALA A 76 1.52 -2.67 3.41
CA ALA A 76 1.99 -2.88 2.05
C ALA A 76 2.50 -4.31 1.82
N LEU A 77 3.29 -4.85 2.76
CA LEU A 77 3.77 -6.23 2.72
C LEU A 77 2.61 -7.23 2.80
N LYS A 78 1.64 -7.02 3.70
CA LYS A 78 0.45 -7.89 3.79
C LYS A 78 -0.32 -7.98 2.49
N ILE A 79 -0.42 -6.87 1.75
CA ILE A 79 -1.07 -6.83 0.43
C ILE A 79 -0.20 -7.50 -0.65
N ALA A 80 1.13 -7.37 -0.56
CA ALA A 80 2.06 -7.92 -1.54
C ALA A 80 2.30 -9.43 -1.40
N ILE A 81 2.35 -9.95 -0.17
CA ILE A 81 2.72 -11.33 0.16
C ILE A 81 1.96 -12.38 -0.66
N PRO A 82 0.62 -12.34 -0.80
CA PRO A 82 -0.11 -13.38 -1.54
C PRO A 82 0.35 -13.50 -2.99
N VAL A 83 0.50 -12.36 -3.67
CA VAL A 83 0.91 -12.32 -5.09
C VAL A 83 2.37 -12.75 -5.24
N VAL A 84 3.25 -12.21 -4.38
CA VAL A 84 4.69 -12.54 -4.41
C VAL A 84 4.92 -14.01 -4.13
N ALA A 85 4.26 -14.57 -3.11
CA ALA A 85 4.37 -15.98 -2.75
C ALA A 85 3.91 -16.89 -3.90
N THR A 86 2.77 -16.59 -4.53
CA THR A 86 2.29 -17.40 -5.66
C THR A 86 3.25 -17.32 -6.86
N ILE A 87 3.72 -16.13 -7.24
CA ILE A 87 4.66 -15.99 -8.36
C ILE A 87 6.00 -16.68 -8.05
N PHE A 88 6.43 -16.65 -6.80
CA PHE A 88 7.62 -17.35 -6.34
C PHE A 88 7.46 -18.88 -6.50
N LEU A 89 6.34 -19.44 -6.05
CA LEU A 89 6.02 -20.87 -6.23
C LEU A 89 5.91 -21.27 -7.71
N VAL A 90 5.29 -20.42 -8.54
CA VAL A 90 5.25 -20.63 -10.00
C VAL A 90 6.68 -20.65 -10.55
N SER A 91 7.53 -19.72 -10.14
CA SER A 91 8.93 -19.65 -10.62
C SER A 91 9.73 -20.91 -10.24
N ILE A 92 9.55 -21.43 -9.03
CA ILE A 92 10.15 -22.71 -8.62
C ILE A 92 9.61 -23.86 -9.48
N SER A 93 8.29 -23.93 -9.66
CA SER A 93 7.63 -24.98 -10.44
C SER A 93 8.12 -25.00 -11.89
N MET A 94 8.29 -23.83 -12.50
CA MET A 94 8.86 -23.69 -13.83
C MET A 94 10.32 -24.13 -13.91
N GLY A 95 11.11 -23.85 -12.87
CA GLY A 95 12.50 -24.31 -12.78
C GLY A 95 12.63 -25.83 -12.62
N VAL A 96 11.65 -26.48 -12.00
CA VAL A 96 11.58 -27.96 -11.97
C VAL A 96 11.15 -28.50 -13.34
N LEU A 97 10.14 -27.89 -13.96
CA LEU A 97 9.68 -28.27 -15.30
C LEU A 97 10.78 -28.15 -16.35
N SER A 98 11.71 -27.19 -16.22
CA SER A 98 12.82 -27.03 -17.17
C SER A 98 13.80 -28.19 -17.15
N LYS A 99 13.94 -28.87 -16.02
CA LYS A 99 14.72 -30.11 -15.93
C LYS A 99 13.95 -31.32 -16.45
N ALA A 100 12.63 -31.39 -16.20
CA ALA A 100 11.81 -32.54 -16.56
C ALA A 100 11.44 -32.60 -18.06
N ALA A 101 11.21 -31.45 -18.69
CA ALA A 101 10.84 -31.34 -20.10
C ALA A 101 11.71 -30.29 -20.83
N PRO A 102 13.00 -30.57 -21.05
CA PRO A 102 13.96 -29.60 -21.63
C PRO A 102 13.62 -29.20 -23.08
N GLN A 103 12.77 -29.97 -23.77
CA GLN A 103 12.32 -29.68 -25.13
C GLN A 103 11.22 -28.61 -25.17
N MET A 104 10.52 -28.37 -24.05
CA MET A 104 9.57 -27.26 -23.96
C MET A 104 10.34 -25.94 -23.85
N ASN A 105 9.96 -24.97 -24.68
CA ASN A 105 10.45 -23.59 -24.57
C ASN A 105 9.82 -22.89 -23.35
N ILE A 106 10.29 -23.27 -22.16
CA ILE A 106 9.76 -22.81 -20.87
C ILE A 106 10.01 -21.32 -20.66
N MET A 107 11.04 -20.74 -21.28
CA MET A 107 11.25 -19.30 -21.30
C MET A 107 10.13 -18.56 -22.05
N MET A 108 9.65 -19.13 -23.16
CA MET A 108 8.52 -18.57 -23.93
C MET A 108 7.18 -18.77 -23.21
N LEU A 109 6.97 -19.93 -22.57
CA LEU A 109 5.70 -20.22 -21.87
C LEU A 109 5.61 -19.55 -20.49
N GLY A 110 6.74 -19.21 -19.88
CA GLY A 110 6.78 -18.71 -18.51
C GLY A 110 6.24 -17.32 -18.30
N PHE A 111 6.45 -16.41 -19.25
CA PHE A 111 5.86 -15.08 -19.15
C PHE A 111 4.33 -15.12 -19.21
N PRO A 112 3.69 -15.75 -20.22
CA PRO A 112 2.23 -15.90 -20.24
C PRO A 112 1.67 -16.54 -18.97
N LEU A 113 2.27 -17.63 -18.49
CA LEU A 113 1.82 -18.31 -17.27
C LEU A 113 1.90 -17.43 -16.04
N LYS A 114 3.04 -16.74 -15.82
CA LYS A 114 3.19 -15.83 -14.68
C LYS A 114 2.18 -14.69 -14.72
N ILE A 115 1.88 -14.15 -15.89
CA ILE A 115 0.87 -13.09 -16.06
C ILE A 115 -0.52 -13.63 -15.70
N MET A 116 -0.94 -14.77 -16.26
CA MET A 116 -2.26 -15.33 -15.98
C MET A 116 -2.45 -15.64 -14.48
N VAL A 117 -1.44 -16.24 -13.85
CA VAL A 117 -1.50 -16.54 -12.42
C VAL A 117 -1.50 -15.26 -11.58
N ALA A 118 -0.63 -14.30 -11.88
CA ALA A 118 -0.55 -13.04 -11.13
C ALA A 118 -1.88 -12.26 -11.20
N PHE A 119 -2.48 -12.14 -12.38
CA PHE A 119 -3.77 -11.48 -12.56
C PHE A 119 -4.90 -12.26 -11.90
N GLY A 120 -4.93 -13.59 -12.04
CA GLY A 120 -5.94 -14.44 -11.41
C GLY A 120 -5.93 -14.32 -9.88
N VAL A 121 -4.73 -14.37 -9.28
CA VAL A 121 -4.57 -14.13 -7.84
C VAL A 121 -4.98 -12.72 -7.46
N MET A 122 -4.57 -11.70 -8.23
CA MET A 122 -4.91 -10.31 -7.95
C MET A 122 -6.43 -10.10 -7.92
N LEU A 123 -7.16 -10.64 -8.90
CA LEU A 123 -8.63 -10.57 -8.94
C LEU A 123 -9.24 -11.27 -7.72
N ALA A 124 -8.77 -12.47 -7.39
CA ALA A 124 -9.27 -13.24 -6.24
C ALA A 124 -9.06 -12.51 -4.91
N ILE A 125 -7.92 -11.85 -4.71
CA ILE A 125 -7.62 -11.13 -3.45
C ILE A 125 -8.13 -9.70 -3.41
N THR A 126 -8.66 -9.15 -4.52
CA THR A 126 -9.09 -7.74 -4.57
C THR A 126 -10.05 -7.34 -3.45
N PRO A 127 -11.10 -8.13 -3.11
CA PRO A 127 -12.00 -7.81 -1.99
C PRO A 127 -11.27 -7.75 -0.65
N LEU A 128 -10.30 -8.64 -0.44
CA LEU A 128 -9.45 -8.65 0.75
C LEU A 128 -8.57 -7.40 0.82
N VAL A 129 -7.97 -7.00 -0.31
CA VAL A 129 -7.15 -5.78 -0.39
C VAL A 129 -7.97 -4.54 -0.03
N VAL A 130 -9.18 -4.41 -0.59
CA VAL A 130 -10.12 -3.32 -0.27
C VAL A 130 -10.43 -3.28 1.23
N ARG A 131 -10.74 -4.44 1.83
CA ARG A 131 -11.02 -4.55 3.27
C ARG A 131 -9.82 -4.15 4.12
N VAL A 132 -8.62 -4.62 3.77
CA VAL A 132 -7.38 -4.28 4.47
C VAL A 132 -7.09 -2.79 4.37
N MET A 133 -7.26 -2.17 3.20
CA MET A 133 -7.10 -0.73 2.99
C MET A 133 -8.09 0.07 3.85
N SER A 134 -9.37 -0.28 3.81
CA SER A 134 -10.43 0.40 4.56
C SER A 134 -10.16 0.38 6.06
N VAL A 135 -9.86 -0.80 6.61
CA VAL A 135 -9.56 -0.96 8.04
C VAL A 135 -8.28 -0.25 8.43
N SER A 136 -7.24 -0.28 7.58
CA SER A 136 -5.96 0.36 7.89
C SER A 136 -6.07 1.88 7.90
N LEU A 137 -6.76 2.46 6.92
CA LEU A 137 -6.98 3.91 6.85
C LEU A 137 -7.81 4.40 8.03
N ASP A 138 -8.91 3.73 8.34
CA ASP A 138 -9.78 4.09 9.46
C ASP A 138 -9.08 3.98 10.83
N ARG A 139 -8.22 2.96 11.02
CA ARG A 139 -7.36 2.85 12.21
C ARG A 139 -6.38 4.02 12.31
N THR A 140 -5.73 4.38 11.21
CA THR A 140 -4.78 5.49 11.17
C THR A 140 -5.46 6.83 11.47
N PHE A 141 -6.65 7.07 10.91
CA PHE A 141 -7.41 8.29 11.21
C PHE A 141 -7.82 8.37 12.68
N ARG A 142 -8.33 7.28 13.25
CA ARG A 142 -8.64 7.23 14.68
C ARG A 142 -7.41 7.43 15.57
N PHE A 143 -6.26 6.92 15.15
CA PHE A 143 -5.00 7.14 15.85
C PHE A 143 -4.58 8.62 15.81
N ILE A 144 -4.57 9.25 14.62
CA ILE A 144 -4.25 10.67 14.46
C ILE A 144 -5.20 11.53 15.28
N TYR A 145 -6.51 11.23 15.25
CA TYR A 145 -7.50 11.95 16.06
C TYR A 145 -7.18 11.89 17.56
N LYS A 146 -6.84 10.71 18.08
CA LYS A 146 -6.46 10.56 19.50
C LYS A 146 -5.21 11.35 19.84
N VAL A 147 -4.19 11.31 18.99
CA VAL A 147 -2.95 12.09 19.17
C VAL A 147 -3.25 13.59 19.21
N LEU A 148 -4.16 14.05 18.35
CA LEU A 148 -4.55 15.44 18.23
C LEU A 148 -5.42 15.93 19.41
N VAL A 149 -6.29 15.07 19.95
CA VAL A 149 -7.19 15.44 21.07
C VAL A 149 -6.51 15.31 22.43
N TYR A 150 -5.73 14.23 22.64
CA TYR A 150 -5.04 13.95 23.90
C TYR A 150 -3.58 14.40 23.86
N TRP A 151 -3.27 15.40 23.04
CA TRP A 151 -1.94 15.99 23.02
C TRP A 151 -1.60 16.50 24.42
N PRO A 152 -0.45 16.11 25.02
CA PRO A 152 -0.05 16.64 26.30
C PRO A 152 0.14 18.16 26.14
N ALA A 153 -0.71 18.93 26.82
CA ALA A 153 -0.46 20.33 27.11
C ALA A 153 0.78 20.45 28.02
#